data_AF-A0A369IJV3-F1
#
_entry.id   AF-A0A369IJV3-F1
#
_cell.length_a   1.000
_cell.length_b   1.000
_cell.length_c   1.000
_cell.angle_alpha   90.00
_cell.angle_beta   90.00
_cell.angle_gamma   90.00
#
_symmetry.space_group_name_H-M   'P 1'
#
loop_
_entity.id
_entity.type
_entity.pdbx_description
1 polymer ?
#
loop_
_entity_poly.entity_id
_entity_poly.type
_entity_poly.pdbx_seq_one_letter_code
_entity_poly.pdbx_strand_id
1 'polypeptide(L)'
;MEDISQLNLYMGALCKTLNDNGFRQKLILNGEPRYIDYKLDRLMPDLTVMHITSDVEAFQFLTSKGLIRNDICHFCGEAPIDGRKTFIEPSHKIAFSICNHCYAKGIPPTKIDVRNTGCLVTLFFVTLTIILLRLN
;
A
#
# COMPACT_ATOMS: atom_id res chain seq x y z
N MET A 1 6.66 -24.38 -5.29
CA MET A 1 7.50 -23.17 -5.03
C MET A 1 7.38 -22.17 -6.18
N GLU A 2 6.24 -22.13 -6.88
CA GLU A 2 6.05 -21.34 -8.12
C GLU A 2 5.38 -19.97 -7.90
N ASP A 3 4.70 -19.77 -6.79
CA ASP A 3 3.72 -18.68 -6.64
C ASP A 3 4.30 -17.29 -6.35
N ILE A 4 5.45 -17.23 -5.67
CA ILE A 4 6.15 -15.95 -5.39
C ILE A 4 6.76 -15.39 -6.68
N SER A 5 7.12 -16.26 -7.63
CA SER A 5 7.75 -15.83 -8.89
C SER A 5 6.79 -15.01 -9.75
N GLN A 6 5.53 -15.46 -9.86
CA GLN A 6 4.53 -14.82 -10.68
C GLN A 6 4.01 -13.52 -10.07
N LEU A 7 3.84 -13.50 -8.75
CA LEU A 7 3.58 -12.27 -7.98
C LEU A 7 4.64 -11.21 -8.25
N ASN A 8 5.92 -11.60 -8.15
CA ASN A 8 7.04 -10.69 -8.34
C ASN A 8 7.15 -10.17 -9.78
N LEU A 9 6.76 -10.98 -10.77
CA LEU A 9 6.77 -10.59 -12.17
C LEU A 9 5.68 -9.55 -12.46
N TYR A 10 4.44 -9.79 -12.05
CA TYR A 10 3.34 -8.88 -12.32
C TYR A 10 3.52 -7.54 -11.58
N MET A 11 3.79 -7.56 -10.28
CA MET A 11 4.04 -6.34 -9.51
C MET A 11 5.28 -5.58 -10.00
N GLY A 12 6.35 -6.31 -10.32
CA GLY A 12 7.54 -5.72 -10.92
C GLY A 12 7.24 -5.01 -12.24
N ALA A 13 6.37 -5.59 -13.08
CA ALA A 13 5.95 -4.97 -14.34
C ALA A 13 5.11 -3.71 -14.14
N LEU A 14 4.22 -3.67 -13.13
CA LEU A 14 3.47 -2.46 -12.78
C LEU A 14 4.42 -1.32 -12.35
N CYS A 15 5.31 -1.60 -11.39
CA CYS A 15 6.31 -0.63 -10.92
C CYS A 15 7.19 -0.12 -12.07
N LYS A 16 7.68 -1.02 -12.93
CA LYS A 16 8.47 -0.65 -14.11
C LYS A 16 7.66 0.24 -15.05
N THR A 17 6.42 -0.12 -15.35
CA THR A 17 5.56 0.66 -16.25
C THR A 17 5.32 2.06 -15.71
N LEU A 18 5.05 2.22 -14.40
CA LEU A 18 4.93 3.54 -13.77
C LEU A 18 6.22 4.34 -13.91
N ASN A 19 7.36 3.75 -13.55
CA ASN A 19 8.65 4.43 -13.58
C ASN A 19 9.04 4.88 -15.00
N ASP A 20 8.82 4.03 -16.00
CA ASP A 20 9.09 4.29 -17.42
C ASP A 20 8.20 5.41 -17.99
N ASN A 21 7.04 5.69 -17.36
CA ASN A 21 6.10 6.74 -17.78
C ASN A 21 6.17 7.98 -16.87
N GLY A 22 7.24 8.13 -16.08
CA GLY A 22 7.51 9.34 -15.29
C GLY A 22 6.78 9.42 -13.95
N PHE A 23 5.96 8.43 -13.59
CA PHE A 23 5.34 8.38 -12.27
C PHE A 23 6.39 8.11 -11.19
N ARG A 24 6.23 8.75 -10.03
CA ARG A 24 7.10 8.56 -8.86
C ARG A 24 6.28 8.56 -7.60
N GLN A 25 6.60 7.62 -6.70
CA GLN A 25 5.96 7.53 -5.41
C GLN A 25 6.36 8.72 -4.55
N LYS A 26 5.36 9.42 -3.99
CA LYS A 26 5.57 10.47 -2.99
C LYS A 26 5.71 9.85 -1.60
N LEU A 27 6.85 10.09 -0.95
CA LEU A 27 7.10 9.80 0.46
C LEU A 27 7.27 11.09 1.25
N ILE A 28 6.69 11.16 2.44
CA ILE A 28 6.95 12.27 3.37
C ILE A 28 8.07 11.83 4.32
N LEU A 29 9.25 12.42 4.17
CA LEU A 29 10.41 12.14 5.00
C LEU A 29 10.78 13.40 5.77
N ASN A 30 10.68 13.34 7.10
CA ASN A 30 10.92 14.49 7.99
C ASN A 30 10.07 15.72 7.63
N GLY A 31 8.82 15.50 7.22
CA GLY A 31 7.90 16.57 6.80
C GLY A 31 8.07 17.05 5.36
N GLU A 32 9.12 16.62 4.67
CA GLU A 32 9.43 17.03 3.31
C GLU A 32 9.00 15.96 2.28
N PRO A 33 8.36 16.36 1.16
CA PRO A 33 8.03 15.42 0.09
C PRO A 33 9.29 14.99 -0.66
N ARG A 34 9.49 13.69 -0.78
CA ARG A 34 10.48 13.06 -1.66
C ARG A 34 9.79 12.17 -2.67
N TYR A 35 10.26 12.23 -3.91
CA TYR A 35 9.76 11.41 -4.99
C TYR A 35 10.77 10.32 -5.28
N ILE A 36 10.34 9.07 -5.19
CA ILE A 36 11.18 7.89 -5.45
C ILE A 36 10.54 7.00 -6.51
N ASP A 37 11.34 6.14 -7.11
CA ASP A 37 10.83 5.11 -8.02
C ASP A 37 9.90 4.14 -7.27
N TYR A 38 8.84 3.70 -7.94
CA TYR A 38 8.07 2.55 -7.48
C TYR A 38 8.97 1.32 -7.46
N LYS A 39 9.00 0.65 -6.31
CA LYS A 39 9.79 -0.57 -6.12
C LYS A 39 8.91 -1.64 -5.53
N LEU A 40 9.02 -2.84 -6.08
CA LEU A 40 8.44 -4.03 -5.47
C LEU A 40 9.23 -4.35 -4.20
N ASP A 41 8.57 -4.22 -3.05
CA ASP A 41 9.05 -4.81 -1.81
C ASP A 41 8.74 -6.31 -1.82
N ARG A 42 9.78 -7.14 -1.98
CA ARG A 42 9.64 -8.60 -2.05
C ARG A 42 9.27 -9.23 -0.71
N LEU A 43 9.52 -8.53 0.40
CA LEU A 43 9.17 -8.97 1.75
C LEU A 43 7.75 -8.52 2.10
N MET A 44 7.30 -7.38 1.54
CA MET A 44 6.00 -6.78 1.78
C MET A 44 5.30 -6.33 0.48
N PRO A 45 4.91 -7.27 -0.41
CA PRO A 45 4.26 -6.90 -1.67
C PRO A 45 2.89 -6.23 -1.49
N ASP A 46 2.25 -6.39 -0.34
CA ASP A 46 1.05 -5.65 0.06
C ASP A 46 1.29 -4.13 0.12
N LEU A 47 2.45 -3.71 0.64
CA LEU A 47 2.82 -2.29 0.64
C LEU A 47 2.96 -1.74 -0.77
N THR A 48 3.47 -2.56 -1.71
CA THR A 48 3.56 -2.15 -3.12
C THR A 48 2.17 -1.93 -3.71
N VAL A 49 1.23 -2.84 -3.46
CA VAL A 49 -0.17 -2.68 -3.87
C VAL A 49 -0.79 -1.45 -3.24
N MET A 50 -0.58 -1.21 -1.95
CA MET A 50 -1.09 -0.03 -1.26
C MET A 50 -0.52 1.27 -1.83
N HIS A 51 0.78 1.34 -2.08
CA HIS A 51 1.39 2.53 -2.68
C HIS A 51 0.82 2.85 -4.06
N ILE A 52 0.49 1.83 -4.86
CA ILE A 52 -0.13 2.00 -6.17
C ILE A 52 -1.60 2.43 -6.01
N THR A 53 -2.37 1.79 -5.13
CA THR A 53 -3.81 2.10 -4.98
C THR A 53 -4.08 3.41 -4.25
N SER A 54 -3.16 3.89 -3.41
CA SER A 54 -3.22 5.22 -2.79
C SER A 54 -2.78 6.35 -3.73
N ASP A 55 -2.15 6.05 -4.86
CA ASP A 55 -1.82 7.04 -5.89
C ASP A 55 -2.87 7.00 -7.02
N VAL A 56 -3.82 7.94 -6.97
CA VAL A 56 -4.96 7.98 -7.89
C VAL A 56 -4.52 8.10 -9.35
N GLU A 57 -3.51 8.93 -9.63
CA GLU A 57 -3.06 9.18 -10.99
C GLU A 57 -2.35 7.93 -11.55
N ALA A 58 -1.46 7.32 -10.75
CA ALA A 58 -0.80 6.08 -11.11
C ALA A 58 -1.80 4.93 -11.33
N PHE A 59 -2.78 4.79 -10.44
CA PHE A 59 -3.82 3.77 -10.54
C PHE A 59 -4.68 3.94 -11.80
N GLN A 60 -5.14 5.17 -12.07
CA GLN A 60 -5.94 5.47 -13.26
C GLN A 60 -5.12 5.23 -14.54
N PHE A 61 -3.85 5.61 -14.54
CA PHE A 61 -2.95 5.35 -15.66
C PHE A 61 -2.82 3.85 -15.94
N LEU A 62 -2.50 3.04 -14.93
CA LEU A 62 -2.39 1.58 -15.09
C LEU A 62 -3.72 0.94 -15.51
N THR A 63 -4.85 1.47 -15.03
CA THR A 63 -6.20 1.04 -15.45
C THR A 63 -6.44 1.37 -16.92
N SER A 64 -6.06 2.57 -17.38
CA SER A 64 -6.17 3.00 -18.78
C SER A 64 -5.33 2.14 -19.74
N LYS A 65 -4.23 1.55 -19.23
CA LYS A 65 -3.39 0.58 -19.96
C LYS A 65 -3.94 -0.84 -19.92
N GLY A 66 -5.03 -1.09 -19.20
CA GLY A 66 -5.59 -2.43 -19.00
C GLY A 66 -4.70 -3.35 -18.14
N LEU A 67 -3.68 -2.79 -17.48
CA LEU A 67 -2.78 -3.54 -16.60
C LEU A 67 -3.46 -3.83 -15.27
N ILE A 68 -4.26 -2.89 -14.79
CA ILE A 68 -5.16 -3.06 -13.64
C ILE A 68 -6.59 -3.16 -14.17
N ARG A 69 -7.32 -4.21 -13.77
CA ARG A 69 -8.72 -4.40 -14.13
C ARG A 69 -9.47 -5.09 -13.00
N ASN A 70 -10.79 -4.93 -12.98
CA ASN A 70 -11.64 -5.51 -11.94
C ASN A 70 -11.79 -7.04 -12.06
N ASP A 71 -11.57 -7.61 -13.25
CA ASP A 71 -11.68 -9.04 -13.55
C ASP A 71 -10.41 -9.84 -13.21
N ILE A 72 -9.31 -9.17 -12.84
CA ILE A 72 -8.04 -9.82 -12.45
C ILE A 72 -7.67 -9.54 -11.00
N CYS A 73 -6.88 -10.43 -10.43
CA CYS A 73 -6.29 -10.26 -9.11
C CYS A 73 -5.24 -9.15 -9.16
N HIS A 74 -5.44 -8.14 -8.33
CA HIS A 74 -4.52 -7.03 -8.19
C HIS A 74 -3.17 -7.43 -7.64
N PHE A 75 -3.04 -8.61 -7.02
CA PHE A 75 -1.77 -9.13 -6.52
C PHE A 75 -0.98 -9.87 -7.60
N CYS A 76 -1.55 -10.92 -8.20
CA CYS A 76 -0.83 -11.79 -9.14
C CYS A 76 -1.09 -11.50 -10.62
N GLY A 77 -2.06 -10.64 -10.95
CA GLY A 77 -2.45 -10.32 -12.32
C GLY A 77 -3.33 -11.37 -13.00
N GLU A 78 -3.64 -12.48 -12.33
CA GLU A 78 -4.42 -13.57 -12.90
C GLU A 78 -5.92 -13.39 -12.72
N ALA A 79 -6.72 -13.95 -13.64
CA ALA A 79 -8.15 -14.09 -13.44
C ALA A 79 -8.42 -15.04 -12.25
N PRO A 80 -9.30 -14.68 -11.31
CA PRO A 80 -9.56 -15.49 -10.13
C PRO A 80 -10.26 -16.81 -10.50
N ILE A 81 -9.59 -17.94 -10.27
CA ILE A 81 -10.16 -19.28 -10.49
C ILE A 81 -11.16 -19.63 -9.38
N ASP A 82 -10.86 -19.26 -8.13
CA ASP A 82 -11.60 -19.69 -6.93
C ASP A 82 -12.42 -18.56 -6.28
N GLY A 83 -12.77 -17.54 -7.06
CA GLY A 83 -13.45 -16.33 -6.59
C GLY A 83 -12.51 -15.21 -6.10
N ARG A 84 -13.10 -14.04 -5.84
CA ARG A 84 -12.39 -12.79 -5.51
C ARG A 84 -12.99 -12.07 -4.31
N LYS A 85 -12.14 -11.35 -3.60
CA LYS A 85 -12.52 -10.34 -2.60
C LYS A 85 -12.26 -8.96 -3.19
N THR A 86 -13.23 -8.07 -3.06
CA THR A 86 -13.08 -6.67 -3.46
C THR A 86 -12.79 -5.83 -2.23
N PHE A 87 -11.77 -4.97 -2.34
CA PHE A 87 -11.34 -4.01 -1.34
C PHE A 87 -11.58 -2.61 -1.89
N ILE A 88 -11.80 -1.68 -0.96
CA ILE A 88 -11.93 -0.27 -1.27
C ILE A 88 -10.84 0.46 -0.49
N GLU A 89 -9.94 1.13 -1.19
CA GLU A 89 -8.99 2.05 -0.57
C GLU A 89 -9.78 3.24 -0.02
N PRO A 90 -9.70 3.53 1.29
CA PRO A 90 -10.60 4.46 1.96
C PRO A 90 -10.35 5.93 1.60
N SER A 91 -9.12 6.32 1.28
CA SER A 91 -8.74 7.71 1.01
C SER A 91 -9.30 8.23 -0.31
N HIS A 92 -9.37 7.36 -1.31
CA HIS A 92 -9.72 7.72 -2.69
C HIS A 92 -10.89 6.91 -3.26
N LYS A 93 -11.50 6.02 -2.45
CA LYS A 93 -12.60 5.13 -2.85
C LYS A 93 -12.28 4.26 -4.07
N ILE A 94 -11.01 3.94 -4.27
CA ILE A 94 -10.55 3.09 -5.36
C ILE A 94 -10.87 1.64 -5.01
N ALA A 95 -11.62 0.96 -5.87
CA ALA A 95 -11.93 -0.45 -5.72
C ALA A 95 -10.89 -1.32 -6.43
N PHE A 96 -10.41 -2.38 -5.77
CA PHE A 96 -9.52 -3.38 -6.35
C PHE A 96 -9.88 -4.78 -5.86
N SER A 97 -9.59 -5.81 -6.65
CA SER A 97 -9.94 -7.19 -6.32
C SER A 97 -8.71 -8.06 -6.10
N ILE A 98 -8.72 -8.93 -5.09
CA ILE A 98 -7.68 -9.94 -4.84
C ILE A 98 -8.33 -11.32 -4.89
N CYS A 99 -7.70 -12.30 -5.54
CA CYS A 99 -8.21 -13.67 -5.58
C CYS A 99 -8.11 -14.34 -4.20
N ASN A 100 -8.98 -15.31 -3.95
CA ASN A 100 -9.01 -16.02 -2.67
C ASN A 100 -7.68 -16.71 -2.34
N HIS A 101 -6.95 -17.19 -3.36
CA HIS A 101 -5.62 -17.78 -3.21
C HIS A 101 -4.58 -16.79 -2.68
N CYS A 102 -4.44 -15.63 -3.33
CA CYS A 102 -3.53 -14.56 -2.85
C CYS A 102 -3.96 -14.04 -1.47
N TYR A 103 -5.27 -13.96 -1.20
CA TYR A 103 -5.78 -13.57 0.11
C TYR A 103 -5.45 -14.61 1.20
N ALA A 104 -5.65 -15.90 0.92
CA ALA A 104 -5.41 -17.00 1.87
C ALA A 104 -3.92 -17.17 2.20
N LYS A 105 -3.03 -16.81 1.25
CA LYS A 105 -1.59 -16.83 1.45
C LYS A 105 -1.05 -15.78 2.40
N GLY A 106 -1.90 -14.89 2.87
CA GLY A 106 -1.63 -14.13 4.08
C GLY A 106 -0.34 -13.33 3.98
N ILE A 107 -0.37 -12.27 3.17
CA ILE A 107 0.08 -11.04 3.78
C ILE A 107 -1.17 -10.50 4.43
N PRO A 108 -1.26 -10.48 5.78
CA PRO A 108 -2.41 -9.89 6.44
C PRO A 108 -2.61 -8.51 5.82
N PRO A 109 -3.86 -8.01 5.68
CA PRO A 109 -4.00 -6.58 5.47
C PRO A 109 -3.17 -5.98 6.59
N THR A 110 -2.05 -5.33 6.24
CA THR A 110 -1.47 -4.36 7.11
C THR A 110 -2.68 -3.48 7.38
N LYS A 111 -3.27 -3.65 8.56
CA LYS A 111 -4.02 -2.60 9.19
C LYS A 111 -2.95 -1.53 9.34
N ILE A 112 -2.69 -0.80 8.25
CA ILE A 112 -2.16 0.53 8.34
C ILE A 112 -3.31 1.23 9.02
N ASP A 113 -3.27 1.14 10.34
CA ASP A 113 -3.87 2.12 11.20
C ASP A 113 -3.21 3.40 10.70
N VAL A 114 -3.91 4.12 9.81
CA VAL A 114 -3.63 5.52 9.52
C VAL A 114 -4.03 6.32 10.77
N ARG A 115 -3.57 5.86 11.94
CA ARG A 115 -3.64 6.55 13.21
C ARG A 115 -2.35 7.30 13.31
N ASN A 116 -2.41 8.56 12.88
CA ASN A 116 -1.87 9.69 13.62
C ASN A 116 -0.84 9.32 14.70
N THR A 117 0.38 8.99 14.31
CA THR A 117 1.55 8.99 15.21
C THR A 117 2.01 10.41 15.53
N GLY A 118 1.06 11.36 15.61
CA GLY A 118 1.30 12.76 15.90
C GLY A 118 0.88 13.21 17.31
N CYS A 119 0.30 12.35 18.17
CA CYS A 119 -0.31 12.84 19.42
C CYS A 119 -0.24 11.94 20.66
N LEU A 120 0.74 11.02 20.76
CA LEU A 120 0.92 10.19 21.97
C LEU A 120 2.19 10.49 22.78
N VAL A 121 3.08 11.37 22.31
CA VAL A 121 4.26 11.79 23.08
C VAL A 121 3.93 12.90 24.08
N THR A 122 2.83 13.63 23.89
CA THR A 122 2.50 14.82 24.70
C THR A 122 1.89 14.50 26.07
N LEU A 123 1.30 13.31 26.27
CA LEU A 123 0.66 12.96 27.54
C LEU A 123 1.64 12.52 28.65
N PHE A 124 2.85 12.08 28.29
CA PHE A 124 3.83 11.63 29.27
C PHE A 124 4.58 12.79 29.95
N PHE A 125 4.70 13.94 29.27
CA PHE A 125 5.36 15.12 29.84
C PHE A 125 4.45 15.93 30.77
N VAL A 126 3.14 15.99 30.51
CA VAL A 126 2.20 16.76 31.34
C VAL A 126 2.05 16.13 32.74
N THR A 127 2.01 14.80 32.85
CA THR A 127 1.90 14.13 34.15
C THR A 127 3.17 14.28 34.98
N LEU A 128 4.36 14.25 34.36
CA LEU A 128 5.62 14.43 35.07
C LEU A 128 5.78 15.86 35.62
N THR A 129 5.38 16.89 34.86
CA THR A 129 5.39 18.28 35.35
C THR A 129 4.41 18.52 36.49
N ILE A 130 3.22 17.90 36.47
CA ILE A 130 2.23 18.06 37.56
C ILE A 130 2.72 17.39 38.86
N ILE A 131 3.41 16.25 38.75
CA ILE A 131 3.96 15.54 39.92
C ILE A 131 5.15 16.32 40.52
N LEU A 132 6.04 16.87 39.69
CA LEU A 132 7.18 17.67 40.15
C LEU A 132 6.76 19.01 40.77
N LEU A 133 5.67 19.64 40.31
CA LEU A 133 5.13 20.85 40.91
C LEU A 133 4.38 20.62 42.24
N ARG A 134 4.04 19.37 42.57
CA ARG A 134 3.37 18.98 43.83
C ARG A 134 4.34 18.53 44.93
N LEU A 135 5.63 18.37 44.59
CA LEU A 135 6.70 17.90 45.48
C LEU A 135 7.70 19.01 45.88
N ASN A 136 7.49 20.23 45.40
CA ASN A 136 8.06 21.47 45.93
C ASN A 136 6.95 22.27 46.63
#